data_AF-A0A0Q9JSD0-F1
#
_entry.id   AF-A0A0Q9JSD0-F1
#
_cell.length_a   1.000
_cell.length_b   1.000
_cell.length_c   1.000
_cell.angle_alpha   90.00
_cell.angle_beta   90.00
_cell.angle_gamma   90.00
#
_symmetry.space_group_name_H-M   'P 1'
#
loop_
_entity.id
_entity.type
_entity.pdbx_description
1 polymer ?
#
loop_
_entity_poly.entity_id
_entity_poly.type
_entity_poly.pdbx_seq_one_letter_code
_entity_poly.pdbx_strand_id
1 'polypeptide(L)'
;MRRDLDAQSVRELLDELARRLNERGVRGTIRVAGGAAMLLRFPDDPDVRVTRDIDALIEPRAEVEDVVAEMAADLGLPSTWLNAAGRSWLRVDAAPSDDHVAVAIATPRELVAMKLSAARDKDFADLGILVRHLGITEPDDLVHIAYEVYGDDSVELPDGRDSYRWYAESVIKEAYRPRKRRRRD
;
A
#
# COMPACT_ATOMS: atom_id res chain seq x y z
N MET A 1 -9.01 -20.08 8.52
CA MET A 1 -8.07 -19.64 9.57
C MET A 1 -7.55 -18.26 9.14
N ARG A 2 -7.55 -17.24 10.01
CA ARG A 2 -6.99 -15.92 9.66
C ARG A 2 -5.47 -15.98 9.86
N ARG A 3 -4.70 -15.68 8.81
CA ARG A 3 -3.24 -15.62 8.84
C ARG A 3 -2.84 -14.16 8.73
N ASP A 4 -2.09 -13.68 9.70
CA ASP A 4 -1.41 -12.39 9.58
C ASP A 4 -0.13 -12.59 8.74
N LEU A 5 0.16 -11.62 7.88
CA LEU A 5 1.27 -11.60 6.94
C LEU A 5 2.29 -10.56 7.39
N ASP A 6 3.51 -11.02 7.63
CA ASP A 6 4.68 -10.16 7.82
C ASP A 6 5.38 -9.87 6.48
N ALA A 7 6.42 -9.03 6.51
CA ALA A 7 7.13 -8.63 5.30
C ALA A 7 7.76 -9.81 4.55
N GLN A 8 8.20 -10.85 5.25
CA GLN A 8 8.75 -12.05 4.62
C GLN A 8 7.64 -12.84 3.91
N SER A 9 6.54 -13.13 4.60
CA SER A 9 5.39 -13.85 4.04
C SER A 9 4.82 -13.14 2.82
N VAL A 10 4.74 -11.81 2.84
CA VAL A 10 4.29 -11.02 1.68
C VAL A 10 5.24 -11.20 0.49
N ARG A 11 6.57 -11.17 0.69
CA ARG A 11 7.54 -11.39 -0.40
C ARG A 11 7.42 -12.78 -0.98
N GLU A 12 7.37 -13.81 -0.14
CA GLU A 12 7.26 -15.20 -0.56
C GLU A 12 5.99 -15.45 -1.41
N LEU A 13 4.85 -14.85 -1.02
CA LEU A 13 3.61 -14.96 -1.79
C LEU A 13 3.69 -14.23 -3.14
N LEU A 14 4.32 -13.06 -3.18
CA LEU A 14 4.49 -12.29 -4.43
C LEU A 14 5.46 -12.98 -5.39
N ASP A 15 6.55 -13.55 -4.87
CA ASP A 15 7.52 -14.30 -5.67
C ASP A 15 6.89 -15.57 -6.26
N GLU A 16 6.09 -16.29 -5.48
CA GLU A 16 5.36 -17.47 -5.95
C GLU A 16 4.30 -17.11 -7.00
N LEU A 17 3.57 -16.01 -6.80
CA LEU A 17 2.62 -15.51 -7.79
C LEU A 17 3.31 -15.15 -9.10
N ALA A 18 4.41 -14.40 -9.03
CA ALA A 18 5.20 -14.02 -10.19
C ALA A 18 5.76 -15.25 -10.92
N ARG A 19 6.28 -16.24 -10.18
CA ARG A 19 6.76 -17.52 -10.74
C ARG A 19 5.66 -18.24 -11.53
N ARG A 20 4.49 -18.45 -10.93
CA ARG A 20 3.36 -19.15 -11.58
C ARG A 20 2.83 -18.42 -12.82
N LEU A 21 2.79 -17.09 -12.78
CA LEU A 21 2.38 -16.27 -13.93
C LEU A 21 3.40 -16.36 -15.08
N ASN A 22 4.69 -16.29 -14.76
CA ASN A 22 5.76 -16.43 -15.74
C ASN A 22 5.78 -17.83 -16.38
N GLU A 23 5.52 -18.89 -15.61
CA GLU A 23 5.38 -20.26 -16.13
C GLU A 23 4.22 -20.43 -17.12
N ARG A 24 3.19 -19.59 -17.00
CA ARG A 24 2.05 -19.52 -17.94
C ARG A 24 2.29 -18.58 -19.11
N GLY A 25 3.44 -17.90 -19.16
CA GLY A 25 3.73 -16.87 -20.15
C GLY A 25 2.85 -15.62 -20.02
N VAL A 26 2.26 -15.38 -18.84
CA VAL A 26 1.46 -14.18 -18.57
C VAL A 26 2.41 -13.00 -18.43
N ARG A 27 2.14 -11.94 -19.20
CA ARG A 27 2.84 -10.67 -19.12
C ARG A 27 1.94 -9.66 -18.47
N GLY A 28 2.50 -8.80 -17.62
CA GLY A 28 1.66 -7.88 -16.88
C GLY A 28 2.38 -7.21 -15.72
N THR A 29 1.58 -6.67 -14.82
CA THR A 29 2.02 -5.85 -13.71
C THR A 29 1.20 -6.17 -12.47
N ILE A 30 1.89 -6.36 -11.35
CA ILE A 30 1.31 -6.41 -10.00
C ILE A 30 1.88 -5.24 -9.23
N ARG A 31 1.06 -4.22 -8.94
CA ARG A 31 1.46 -3.07 -8.13
C ARG A 31 0.88 -3.18 -6.73
N VAL A 32 1.73 -3.54 -5.78
CA VAL A 32 1.39 -3.72 -4.36
C VAL A 32 1.22 -2.36 -3.68
N ALA A 33 0.16 -2.23 -2.90
CA ALA A 33 -0.18 -1.02 -2.18
C ALA A 33 -0.64 -1.33 -0.74
N GLY A 34 -1.21 -0.34 -0.05
CA GLY A 34 -1.82 -0.53 1.26
C GLY A 34 -0.84 -1.01 2.33
N GLY A 35 -1.31 -1.87 3.24
CA GLY A 35 -0.51 -2.37 4.37
C GLY A 35 0.65 -3.25 3.95
N ALA A 36 0.48 -4.06 2.89
CA ALA A 36 1.55 -4.88 2.33
C ALA A 36 2.71 -4.02 1.80
N ALA A 37 2.41 -2.91 1.12
CA ALA A 37 3.45 -1.98 0.66
C ALA A 37 4.18 -1.29 1.83
N MET A 38 3.48 -0.95 2.92
CA MET A 38 4.10 -0.42 4.14
C MET A 38 5.12 -1.41 4.72
N LEU A 39 4.74 -2.69 4.84
CA LEU A 39 5.63 -3.77 5.31
C LEU A 39 6.86 -3.96 4.44
N LEU A 40 6.70 -3.90 3.10
CA LEU A 40 7.81 -4.11 2.18
C LEU A 40 8.77 -2.92 2.14
N ARG A 41 8.25 -1.68 2.27
CA ARG A 41 9.04 -0.44 2.24
C ARG A 41 9.76 -0.15 3.56
N PHE A 42 9.12 -0.46 4.68
CA PHE A 42 9.60 -0.11 6.02
C PHE A 42 9.63 -1.35 6.95
N PRO A 43 10.35 -2.42 6.58
CA PRO A 43 10.32 -3.69 7.30
C PRO A 43 10.87 -3.60 8.73
N ASP A 44 11.74 -2.62 9.00
CA ASP A 44 12.41 -2.43 10.30
C ASP A 44 11.72 -1.37 11.18
N ASP A 45 10.66 -0.72 10.71
CA ASP A 45 9.92 0.25 11.52
C ASP A 45 8.97 -0.48 12.48
N PRO A 46 9.16 -0.33 13.81
CA PRO A 46 8.39 -1.07 14.81
C PRO A 46 6.92 -0.66 14.89
N ASP A 47 6.53 0.49 14.32
CA ASP A 47 5.14 0.94 14.27
C ASP A 47 4.38 0.34 13.06
N VAL A 48 5.08 -0.28 12.11
CA VAL A 48 4.46 -0.97 10.96
C VAL A 48 3.86 -2.29 11.42
N ARG A 49 2.56 -2.47 11.14
CA ARG A 49 1.80 -3.65 11.54
C ARG A 49 1.81 -4.72 10.45
N VAL A 50 1.68 -5.97 10.87
CA VAL A 50 1.31 -7.08 9.98
C VAL A 50 -0.02 -6.80 9.26
N THR A 51 -0.17 -7.32 8.05
CA THR A 51 -1.39 -7.19 7.24
C THR A 51 -2.13 -8.52 7.16
N ARG A 52 -3.39 -8.53 6.74
CA ARG A 52 -4.16 -9.77 6.53
C ARG A 52 -4.29 -10.13 5.06
N ASP A 53 -4.00 -9.17 4.21
CA ASP A 53 -4.19 -9.20 2.77
C ASP A 53 -3.14 -8.31 2.08
N ILE A 54 -2.94 -8.60 0.80
CA ILE A 54 -2.12 -7.84 -0.12
C ILE A 54 -3.06 -7.04 -1.01
N ASP A 55 -3.15 -5.73 -0.78
CA ASP A 55 -3.84 -4.83 -1.70
C ASP A 55 -2.96 -4.62 -2.94
N ALA A 56 -3.50 -4.87 -4.13
CA ALA A 56 -2.75 -4.68 -5.37
C ALA A 56 -3.63 -4.14 -6.52
N LEU A 57 -3.00 -3.40 -7.43
CA LEU A 57 -3.47 -3.28 -8.81
C LEU A 57 -2.85 -4.42 -9.62
N ILE A 58 -3.65 -5.10 -10.42
CA ILE A 58 -3.20 -6.22 -11.24
C ILE A 58 -3.63 -6.04 -12.70
N GLU A 59 -2.75 -6.42 -13.60
CA GLU A 59 -2.96 -6.42 -15.05
C GLU A 59 -2.15 -7.58 -15.65
N PRO A 60 -2.70 -8.43 -16.52
CA PRO A 60 -4.12 -8.55 -16.85
C PRO A 60 -4.92 -9.19 -15.71
N ARG A 61 -6.15 -8.72 -15.51
CA ARG A 61 -6.93 -9.07 -14.31
C ARG A 61 -7.32 -10.55 -14.26
N ALA A 62 -7.83 -11.10 -15.36
CA ALA A 62 -8.41 -12.45 -15.37
C ALA A 62 -7.35 -13.51 -15.06
N GLU A 63 -6.23 -13.48 -15.78
CA GLU A 63 -5.15 -14.46 -15.65
C GLU A 63 -4.47 -14.37 -14.27
N VAL A 64 -4.33 -13.16 -13.72
CA VAL A 64 -3.79 -12.97 -12.38
C VAL A 64 -4.76 -13.47 -11.31
N GLU A 65 -6.07 -13.19 -11.44
CA GLU A 65 -7.09 -13.68 -10.50
C GLU A 65 -7.21 -15.20 -10.51
N ASP A 66 -7.06 -15.85 -11.67
CA ASP A 66 -7.04 -17.32 -11.78
C ASP A 66 -5.88 -17.92 -10.96
N VAL A 67 -4.66 -17.41 -11.14
CA VAL A 67 -3.49 -17.88 -10.38
C VAL A 67 -3.63 -17.58 -8.87
N VAL A 68 -4.20 -16.43 -8.52
CA VAL A 68 -4.47 -16.05 -7.12
C VAL A 68 -5.45 -17.03 -6.47
N ALA A 69 -6.50 -17.44 -7.18
CA ALA A 69 -7.47 -18.40 -6.69
C ALA A 69 -6.87 -19.81 -6.51
N GLU A 70 -6.02 -20.24 -7.45
CA GLU A 70 -5.31 -21.50 -7.33
C GLU A 70 -4.31 -21.52 -6.16
N MET A 71 -3.53 -20.45 -5.99
CA MET A 71 -2.65 -20.29 -4.83
C MET A 71 -3.44 -20.33 -3.52
N ALA A 72 -4.63 -19.74 -3.48
CA ALA A 72 -5.49 -19.80 -2.31
C ALA A 72 -5.87 -21.24 -1.95
N ALA A 73 -6.21 -22.06 -2.94
CA ALA A 73 -6.52 -23.47 -2.76
C ALA A 73 -5.28 -24.28 -2.33
N ASP A 74 -4.16 -24.12 -3.02
CA ASP A 74 -2.93 -24.90 -2.81
C ASP A 74 -2.26 -24.61 -1.47
N LEU A 75 -2.22 -23.33 -1.08
CA LEU A 75 -1.50 -22.86 0.10
C LEU A 75 -2.43 -22.69 1.32
N GLY A 76 -3.72 -22.99 1.17
CA GLY A 76 -4.72 -22.83 2.23
C GLY A 76 -4.92 -21.37 2.66
N LEU A 77 -4.76 -20.42 1.74
CA LEU A 77 -4.94 -19.00 2.01
C LEU A 77 -6.43 -18.61 1.93
N PRO A 78 -6.86 -17.55 2.63
CA PRO A 78 -8.17 -16.96 2.39
C PRO A 78 -8.32 -16.54 0.91
N SER A 79 -9.50 -16.66 0.32
CA SER A 79 -9.73 -16.20 -1.07
C SER A 79 -9.47 -14.71 -1.30
N THR A 80 -9.39 -13.93 -0.21
CA THR A 80 -9.09 -12.48 -0.20
C THR A 80 -7.63 -12.19 0.17
N TRP A 81 -6.71 -13.15 0.04
CA TRP A 81 -5.30 -12.95 0.43
C TRP A 81 -4.61 -11.91 -0.45
N LEU A 82 -5.02 -11.80 -1.71
CA LEU A 82 -4.68 -10.72 -2.62
C LEU A 82 -5.98 -10.04 -3.07
N ASN A 83 -6.13 -8.76 -2.73
CA ASN A 83 -7.28 -7.95 -3.09
C ASN A 83 -6.93 -7.05 -4.27
N ALA A 84 -7.50 -7.35 -5.43
CA ALA A 84 -7.43 -6.53 -6.63
C ALA A 84 -8.34 -5.29 -6.55
N ALA A 85 -8.18 -4.52 -5.47
CA ALA A 85 -8.89 -3.28 -5.18
C ALA A 85 -8.11 -2.03 -5.65
N GLY A 86 -6.98 -2.23 -6.35
CA GLY A 86 -6.18 -1.16 -6.92
C GLY A 86 -7.03 -0.25 -7.79
N ARG A 87 -7.00 1.03 -7.46
CA ARG A 87 -7.73 2.07 -8.18
C ARG A 87 -7.00 2.42 -9.48
N SER A 88 -7.75 2.84 -10.50
CA SER A 88 -7.33 2.93 -11.91
C SER A 88 -6.08 3.80 -12.19
N TRP A 89 -5.72 4.71 -11.28
CA TRP A 89 -4.58 5.64 -11.40
C TRP A 89 -3.24 5.02 -10.98
N LEU A 90 -3.21 3.84 -10.35
CA LEU A 90 -1.97 3.08 -10.08
C LEU A 90 -1.26 2.59 -11.36
N ARG A 91 -1.81 2.88 -12.54
CA ARG A 91 -1.33 2.43 -13.86
C ARG A 91 -0.12 3.18 -14.42
N VAL A 92 0.35 4.25 -13.77
CA VAL A 92 1.29 5.18 -14.42
C VAL A 92 2.72 4.61 -14.55
N ASP A 93 3.19 3.71 -13.68
CA ASP A 93 4.65 3.45 -13.56
C ASP A 93 5.10 1.98 -13.56
N ALA A 94 4.34 1.06 -14.13
CA ALA A 94 4.87 -0.29 -14.35
C ALA A 94 4.47 -0.75 -15.75
N ALA A 95 5.24 -0.29 -16.74
CA ALA A 95 5.23 -0.90 -18.05
C ALA A 95 5.55 -2.40 -17.86
N PRO A 96 4.77 -3.31 -18.46
CA PRO A 96 5.11 -4.73 -18.46
C PRO A 96 6.54 -4.88 -18.96
N SER A 97 7.35 -5.73 -18.32
CA SER A 97 8.58 -6.15 -18.96
C SER A 97 8.23 -6.98 -20.20
N ASP A 98 9.08 -6.97 -21.23
CA ASP A 98 8.80 -7.66 -22.48
C ASP A 98 8.59 -9.19 -22.28
N ASP A 99 9.13 -9.76 -21.19
CA ASP A 99 9.19 -11.21 -20.98
C ASP A 99 8.50 -11.73 -19.70
N HIS A 100 8.22 -10.88 -18.69
CA HIS A 100 7.75 -11.32 -17.36
C HIS A 100 6.76 -10.37 -16.69
N VAL A 101 6.01 -10.89 -15.72
CA VAL A 101 5.18 -10.05 -14.83
C VAL A 101 6.08 -9.17 -13.96
N ALA A 102 5.80 -7.87 -13.93
CA ALA A 102 6.53 -6.92 -13.10
C ALA A 102 5.83 -6.74 -11.75
N VAL A 103 6.53 -7.04 -10.64
CA VAL A 103 6.04 -6.72 -9.29
C VAL A 103 6.63 -5.37 -8.86
N ALA A 104 5.76 -4.39 -8.67
CA ALA A 104 6.12 -3.06 -8.21
C ALA A 104 5.48 -2.78 -6.85
N ILE A 105 6.14 -1.98 -6.02
CA ILE A 105 5.60 -1.53 -4.73
C ILE A 105 5.29 -0.05 -4.84
N ALA A 106 4.10 0.38 -4.44
CA ALA A 106 3.73 1.78 -4.36
C ALA A 106 4.82 2.59 -3.63
N THR A 107 5.16 3.74 -4.20
CA THR A 107 6.10 4.68 -3.62
C THR A 107 5.55 5.25 -2.32
N PRO A 108 6.40 5.74 -1.39
CA PRO A 108 5.92 6.41 -0.18
C PRO A 108 4.95 7.56 -0.47
N ARG A 109 5.12 8.28 -1.59
CA ARG A 109 4.24 9.39 -2.00
C ARG A 109 2.88 8.90 -2.48
N GLU A 110 2.83 7.82 -3.25
CA GLU A 110 1.55 7.18 -3.61
C GLU A 110 0.85 6.61 -2.37
N LEU A 111 1.59 6.05 -1.42
CA LEU A 111 1.02 5.60 -0.16
C LEU A 111 0.44 6.76 0.64
N VAL A 112 1.12 7.90 0.72
CA VAL A 112 0.56 9.12 1.31
C VAL A 112 -0.78 9.47 0.65
N ALA A 113 -0.81 9.56 -0.67
CA ALA A 113 -2.02 9.89 -1.42
C ALA A 113 -3.17 8.93 -1.08
N MET A 114 -2.92 7.61 -1.18
CA MET A 114 -3.91 6.57 -0.89
C MET A 114 -4.47 6.63 0.53
N LYS A 115 -3.58 6.84 1.50
CA LYS A 115 -3.94 6.86 2.92
C LYS A 115 -4.73 8.11 3.26
N LEU A 116 -4.33 9.25 2.70
CA LEU A 116 -5.04 10.51 2.87
C LEU A 116 -6.43 10.47 2.23
N SER A 117 -6.53 9.93 1.01
CA SER A 117 -7.81 9.72 0.30
C SER A 117 -8.74 8.79 1.08
N ALA A 118 -8.21 7.69 1.65
CA ALA A 118 -9.02 6.72 2.39
C ALA A 118 -9.45 7.21 3.78
N ALA A 119 -8.59 7.98 4.47
CA ALA A 119 -8.82 8.61 5.78
C ALA A 119 -9.45 7.71 6.87
N ARG A 120 -9.14 6.41 6.88
CA ARG A 120 -9.67 5.46 7.89
C ARG A 120 -8.78 5.47 9.14
N ASP A 121 -9.27 4.93 10.26
CA ASP A 121 -8.49 4.84 11.51
C ASP A 121 -7.10 4.21 11.34
N LYS A 122 -7.02 3.15 10.52
CA LYS A 122 -5.73 2.49 10.23
C LYS A 122 -4.79 3.38 9.42
N ASP A 123 -5.33 4.23 8.55
CA ASP A 123 -4.58 5.06 7.63
C ASP A 123 -3.95 6.26 8.34
N PHE A 124 -4.55 6.72 9.45
CA PHE A 124 -3.97 7.75 10.33
C PHE A 124 -2.60 7.31 10.89
N ALA A 125 -2.52 6.07 11.39
CA ALA A 125 -1.29 5.52 11.92
C ALA A 125 -0.23 5.32 10.81
N ASP A 126 -0.65 4.81 9.66
CA ASP A 126 0.24 4.58 8.51
C ASP A 126 0.78 5.92 7.96
N LEU A 127 -0.04 6.98 7.90
CA LEU A 127 0.39 8.33 7.55
C LEU A 127 1.41 8.88 8.56
N GLY A 128 1.22 8.61 9.85
CA GLY A 128 2.19 8.97 10.88
C GLY A 128 3.57 8.36 10.65
N ILE A 129 3.63 7.12 10.14
CA ILE A 129 4.88 6.46 9.75
C ILE A 129 5.45 7.15 8.50
N LEU A 130 4.62 7.34 7.47
CA LEU A 130 5.03 7.95 6.20
C LEU A 130 5.60 9.36 6.38
N VAL A 131 4.96 10.23 7.17
CA VAL A 131 5.47 11.60 7.39
C VAL A 131 6.84 11.60 8.07
N ARG A 132 7.09 10.66 9.00
CA ARG A 132 8.40 10.55 9.66
C ARG A 132 9.49 10.08 8.70
N HIS A 133 9.21 9.05 7.89
CA HIS A 133 10.16 8.55 6.89
C HIS A 133 10.43 9.55 5.77
N LEU A 134 9.43 10.37 5.41
CA LEU A 134 9.57 11.41 4.39
C LEU A 134 10.06 12.75 4.94
N GLY A 135 10.18 12.91 6.26
CA GLY A 135 10.55 14.17 6.89
C GLY A 135 9.53 15.30 6.69
N ILE A 136 8.26 14.96 6.46
CA ILE A 136 7.19 15.93 6.25
C ILE A 136 6.76 16.47 7.61
N THR A 137 6.83 17.78 7.80
CA THR A 137 6.42 18.46 9.04
C THR A 137 5.28 19.45 8.83
N GLU A 138 4.97 19.80 7.58
CA GLU A 138 3.90 20.76 7.26
C GLU A 138 2.66 20.02 6.70
N PRO A 139 1.45 20.32 7.21
CA PRO A 139 0.20 19.69 6.76
C PRO A 139 -0.07 19.92 5.27
N ASP A 140 0.27 21.11 4.78
CA ASP A 140 0.05 21.51 3.41
C ASP A 140 0.90 20.69 2.43
N ASP A 141 2.12 20.30 2.83
CA ASP A 141 2.98 19.41 2.03
C ASP A 141 2.37 18.01 1.89
N LEU A 142 1.77 17.49 2.98
CA LEU A 142 1.12 16.18 2.96
C LEU A 142 -0.09 16.18 2.01
N VAL A 143 -0.90 17.22 2.07
CA VAL A 143 -2.04 17.41 1.16
C VAL A 143 -1.53 17.59 -0.27
N HIS A 144 -0.51 18.42 -0.49
CA HIS A 144 0.06 18.66 -1.81
C HIS A 144 0.49 17.37 -2.51
N ILE A 145 1.14 16.44 -1.81
CA ILE A 145 1.52 15.13 -2.35
C ILE A 145 0.30 14.38 -2.89
N ALA A 146 -0.80 14.35 -2.15
CA ALA A 146 -2.00 13.65 -2.60
C ALA A 146 -2.56 14.25 -3.89
N TYR A 147 -2.60 15.58 -3.98
CA TYR A 147 -3.06 16.28 -5.18
C TYR A 147 -2.10 16.17 -6.36
N GLU A 148 -0.79 16.10 -6.13
CA GLU A 148 0.19 15.83 -7.20
C GLU A 148 0.03 14.40 -7.76
N VAL A 149 -0.29 13.43 -6.90
CA VAL A 149 -0.48 12.03 -7.31
C VAL A 149 -1.82 11.84 -8.03
N TYR A 150 -2.88 12.46 -7.54
CA TYR A 150 -4.24 12.25 -8.05
C TYR A 150 -4.70 13.24 -9.11
N GLY A 151 -4.18 14.45 -9.08
CA GLY A 151 -4.74 15.61 -9.78
C GLY A 151 -5.84 16.30 -8.98
N ASP A 152 -6.04 17.59 -9.27
CA ASP A 152 -7.00 18.47 -8.59
C ASP A 152 -8.47 18.04 -8.75
N ASP A 153 -8.82 17.51 -9.92
CA ASP A 153 -10.20 17.12 -10.25
C ASP A 153 -10.46 15.62 -10.00
N SER A 154 -9.63 14.97 -9.18
CA SER A 154 -9.71 13.54 -8.96
C SER A 154 -10.89 13.14 -8.07
N VAL A 155 -11.65 12.13 -8.53
CA VAL A 155 -12.72 11.48 -7.75
C VAL A 155 -12.20 10.77 -6.49
N GLU A 156 -10.89 10.56 -6.38
CA GLU A 156 -10.24 9.97 -5.21
C GLU A 156 -10.04 10.95 -4.06
N LEU A 157 -10.16 12.25 -4.34
CA LEU A 157 -10.15 13.32 -3.35
C LEU A 157 -11.52 14.00 -3.32
N PRO A 158 -12.60 13.29 -2.92
CA PRO A 158 -13.96 13.82 -2.95
C PRO A 158 -14.19 14.99 -1.99
N ASP A 159 -13.35 15.11 -0.96
CA ASP A 159 -13.43 16.21 0.01
C ASP A 159 -12.57 17.40 -0.45
N GLY A 160 -12.91 18.60 0.01
CA GLY A 160 -12.11 19.79 -0.27
C GLY A 160 -10.74 19.76 0.42
N ARG A 161 -9.76 20.49 -0.14
CA ARG A 161 -8.39 20.64 0.38
C ARG A 161 -8.34 20.93 1.89
N ASP A 162 -9.24 21.78 2.38
CA ASP A 162 -9.31 22.14 3.80
C ASP A 162 -9.59 20.91 4.68
N SER A 163 -10.48 20.00 4.28
CA SER A 163 -10.79 18.77 5.02
C SER A 163 -9.55 17.90 5.20
N TYR A 164 -8.82 17.69 4.11
CA TYR A 164 -7.57 16.93 4.14
C TYR A 164 -6.48 17.63 4.95
N ARG A 165 -6.46 18.97 4.94
CA ARG A 165 -5.53 19.77 5.76
C ARG A 165 -5.76 19.57 7.25
N TRP A 166 -7.00 19.61 7.72
CA TRP A 166 -7.34 19.34 9.12
C TRP A 166 -6.92 17.93 9.57
N TYR A 167 -7.13 16.94 8.69
CA TYR A 167 -6.70 15.57 8.94
C TYR A 167 -5.16 15.47 8.96
N ALA A 168 -4.46 16.11 8.02
CA ALA A 168 -3.00 16.16 7.96
C ALA A 168 -2.37 16.85 9.18
N GLU A 169 -2.97 17.94 9.67
CA GLU A 169 -2.57 18.61 10.91
C GLU A 169 -2.59 17.64 12.10
N SER A 170 -3.66 16.84 12.19
CA SER A 170 -3.82 15.85 13.25
C SER A 170 -2.77 14.74 13.16
N VAL A 171 -2.50 14.25 11.94
CA VAL A 171 -1.44 13.26 11.67
C VAL A 171 -0.08 13.76 12.11
N ILE A 172 0.31 14.97 11.67
CA ILE A 172 1.64 15.54 11.96
C ILE A 172 1.81 15.76 13.47
N LYS A 173 0.79 16.34 14.12
CA LYS A 173 0.82 16.58 15.56
C LYS A 173 1.04 15.29 16.35
N GLU A 174 0.39 14.20 15.97
CA GLU A 174 0.56 12.91 16.66
C GLU A 174 1.88 12.25 16.29
N ALA A 175 2.30 12.29 15.01
CA ALA A 175 3.52 11.66 14.53
C ALA A 175 4.79 12.20 15.20
N TYR A 176 4.83 13.51 15.48
CA TYR A 176 5.96 14.19 16.13
C TYR A 176 5.72 14.49 17.61
N ARG A 177 4.66 13.92 18.20
CA ARG A 177 4.40 14.07 19.62
C ARG A 177 5.56 13.49 20.43
N PRO A 178 6.11 14.22 21.41
CA PRO A 178 7.17 13.69 22.26
C PRO A 178 6.68 12.43 22.99
N ARG A 179 7.30 11.28 22.69
CA ARG A 179 7.02 10.03 23.43
C ARG A 179 7.36 10.28 24.90
N LYS A 180 6.37 10.20 25.80
CA LYS A 180 6.60 10.27 27.26
C LYS A 180 7.62 9.18 27.61
N ARG A 181 8.78 9.56 28.14
CA ARG A 181 9.74 8.60 28.71
C ARG A 181 8.98 7.73 29.72
N ARG A 182 8.82 6.44 29.44
CA ARG A 182 8.44 5.47 30.48
C ARG A 182 9.51 5.59 31.56
N ARG A 183 9.14 6.10 32.74
CA ARG A 183 9.99 5.98 33.92
C ARG A 183 10.20 4.48 34.11
N ARG A 184 11.45 4.03 33.98
CA ARG A 184 11.85 2.73 34.51
C ARG A 184 11.88 2.93 36.01
N ASP A 185 10.88 2.39 36.69
CA ASP A 185 10.98 2.05 38.11
C ASP A 185 11.75 0.73 38.24
#